data_AF-A0A954V2Z7-F1
#
_entry.id   AF-A0A954V2Z7-F1
#
_cell.length_a   1.000
_cell.length_b   1.000
_cell.length_c   1.000
_cell.angle_alpha   90.00
_cell.angle_beta   90.00
_cell.angle_gamma   90.00
#
_symmetry.space_group_name_H-M   'P 1'
#
loop_
_entity.id
_entity.type
_entity.pdbx_description
1 polymer ?
#
loop_
_entity_poly.entity_id
_entity_poly.type
_entity_poly.pdbx_seq_one_letter_code
_entity_poly.pdbx_strand_id
1 'polypeptide(L)'
;MSPMLMIVVGYVIINAVLAVPFTLQARADFQRQGKWSRSTAIFSGLIMHGHFLTTIALAWLDRGSLFAANLISLTMGAALFLGGACVLFLGRYAYGSQQRVYGMLEDKLIRHGIYKRTRNPQYVGYGSMFAGAAITSGSGIALTSTLLFIAII
;
A
#
# COMPACT_ATOMS: atom_id res chain seq x y z
N MET A 1 -10.14 14.75 -18.30
CA MET A 1 -9.87 14.45 -16.87
C MET A 1 -10.16 15.71 -16.05
N SER A 2 -10.76 15.59 -14.87
CA SER A 2 -11.03 16.76 -14.01
C SER A 2 -9.74 17.34 -13.43
N PRO A 3 -9.69 18.63 -13.06
CA PRO A 3 -8.53 19.23 -12.38
C PRO A 3 -8.11 18.45 -11.13
N MET A 4 -9.09 17.97 -10.35
CA MET A 4 -8.85 17.15 -9.16
C MET A 4 -8.15 15.82 -9.50
N LEU A 5 -8.60 15.13 -10.56
CA LEU A 5 -7.97 13.88 -11.00
C LEU A 5 -6.53 14.10 -11.47
N MET A 6 -6.25 15.21 -12.16
CA MET A 6 -4.87 15.58 -12.55
C MET A 6 -3.98 15.81 -11.33
N ILE A 7 -4.48 16.49 -10.29
CA ILE A 7 -3.74 16.72 -9.04
C ILE A 7 -3.42 15.37 -8.36
N VAL A 8 -4.38 14.46 -8.27
CA VAL A 8 -4.16 13.14 -7.63
C VAL A 8 -3.15 12.31 -8.43
N VAL A 9 -3.25 12.29 -9.77
CA VAL A 9 -2.25 11.61 -10.62
C VAL A 9 -0.86 12.24 -10.45
N GLY A 10 -0.78 13.57 -10.41
CA GLY A 10 0.47 14.29 -10.12
C GLY A 10 1.07 13.89 -8.78
N TYR A 11 0.25 13.75 -7.74
CA TYR A 11 0.70 13.25 -6.44
C TYR A 11 1.24 11.82 -6.53
N VAL A 12 0.59 10.91 -7.26
CA VAL A 12 1.08 9.53 -7.43
C VAL A 12 2.48 9.52 -8.06
N ILE A 13 2.71 10.37 -9.07
CA ILE A 13 4.03 10.51 -9.71
C ILE A 13 5.05 11.05 -8.70
N ILE A 14 4.72 12.11 -7.96
CA ILE A 14 5.61 12.67 -6.92
C ILE A 14 5.93 11.60 -5.87
N ASN A 15 4.94 10.85 -5.41
CA ASN A 15 5.11 9.80 -4.41
C ASN A 15 6.04 8.68 -4.94
N ALA A 16 5.88 8.27 -6.20
CA ALA A 16 6.76 7.31 -6.86
C ALA A 16 8.20 7.82 -6.99
N VAL A 17 8.39 9.10 -7.33
CA VAL A 17 9.72 9.73 -7.37
C VAL A 17 10.35 9.77 -5.98
N LEU A 18 9.58 10.10 -4.94
CA LEU A 18 10.04 10.13 -3.55
C LEU A 18 10.36 8.74 -2.99
N ALA A 19 9.80 7.66 -3.55
CA ALA A 19 10.13 6.30 -3.16
C ALA A 19 11.60 5.93 -3.45
N VAL A 20 12.23 6.55 -4.46
CA VAL A 20 13.64 6.33 -4.80
C VAL A 20 14.59 6.81 -3.70
N PRO A 21 14.61 8.10 -3.29
CA PRO A 21 15.47 8.56 -2.21
C PRO A 21 15.12 7.89 -0.87
N PHE A 22 13.85 7.57 -0.63
CA PHE A 22 13.47 6.77 0.54
C PHE A 22 14.17 5.40 0.55
N THR A 23 14.14 4.67 -0.58
CA THR A 23 14.76 3.33 -0.66
C THR A 23 16.27 3.40 -0.41
N LEU A 24 16.94 4.42 -0.97
CA LEU A 24 18.36 4.67 -0.74
C LEU A 24 18.66 4.96 0.73
N GLN A 25 17.85 5.82 1.36
CA GLN A 25 18.00 6.17 2.78
C GLN A 25 17.73 4.96 3.69
N ALA A 26 16.66 4.20 3.43
CA ALA A 26 16.31 3.01 4.19
C ALA A 26 17.41 1.95 4.16
N ARG A 27 18.02 1.75 2.97
CA ARG A 27 19.18 0.86 2.83
C ARG A 27 20.39 1.37 3.60
N ALA A 28 20.70 2.67 3.49
CA ALA A 28 21.84 3.26 4.18
C ALA A 28 21.71 3.20 5.71
N ASP A 29 20.52 3.51 6.24
CA ASP A 29 20.23 3.40 7.67
C ASP A 29 20.42 1.96 8.15
N PHE A 30 19.85 1.00 7.43
CA PHE A 30 19.96 -0.40 7.81
C PHE A 30 21.41 -0.89 7.79
N GLN A 31 22.21 -0.50 6.78
CA GLN A 31 23.63 -0.84 6.71
C GLN A 31 24.47 -0.21 7.84
N ARG A 32 24.09 0.98 8.32
CA ARG A 32 24.85 1.71 9.36
C ARG A 32 24.55 1.25 10.78
N GLN A 33 23.30 0.93 11.09
CA GLN A 33 22.84 0.70 12.48
C GLN A 33 21.91 -0.50 12.64
N GLY A 34 21.67 -1.29 11.59
CA GLY A 34 20.81 -2.48 11.62
C GLY A 34 19.31 -2.21 11.77
N LYS A 35 18.89 -0.95 11.68
CA LYS A 35 17.49 -0.50 11.81
C LYS A 35 17.28 0.84 11.11
N TRP A 36 16.03 1.20 10.84
CA TRP A 36 15.68 2.51 10.29
C TRP A 36 15.73 3.60 11.35
N SER A 37 16.15 4.80 10.93
CA SER A 37 16.00 6.00 11.74
C SER A 37 14.53 6.43 11.82
N ARG A 38 14.22 7.29 12.79
CA ARG A 38 12.86 7.85 12.94
C ARG A 38 12.45 8.66 11.70
N SER A 39 13.37 9.35 11.05
CA SER A 39 13.08 10.09 9.82
C SER A 39 12.71 9.14 8.67
N THR A 40 13.46 8.06 8.50
CA THR A 40 13.16 7.03 7.49
C THR A 40 11.82 6.36 7.74
N ALA A 41 11.51 6.05 9.01
CA ALA A 41 10.20 5.52 9.40
C ALA A 41 9.06 6.49 9.04
N ILE A 42 9.18 7.79 9.37
CA ILE A 42 8.20 8.82 9.00
C ILE A 42 8.06 8.91 7.48
N PHE A 43 9.18 8.91 6.75
CA PHE A 43 9.19 9.00 5.29
C PHE A 43 8.49 7.80 4.64
N SER A 44 8.77 6.57 5.12
CA SER A 44 8.05 5.37 4.68
C SER A 44 6.55 5.47 4.94
N GLY A 45 6.15 6.03 6.09
CA GLY A 45 4.76 6.23 6.46
C GLY A 45 4.05 7.17 5.49
N LEU A 46 4.69 8.29 5.15
CA LEU A 46 4.18 9.27 4.18
C LEU A 46 4.03 8.67 2.79
N ILE A 47 5.02 7.90 2.31
CA ILE A 47 4.96 7.24 1.01
C ILE A 47 3.83 6.21 0.99
N MET A 48 3.82 5.27 1.94
CA MET A 48 2.85 4.17 1.95
C MET A 48 1.41 4.61 2.20
N HIS A 49 1.15 5.45 3.21
CA HIS A 49 -0.20 5.91 3.50
C HIS A 49 -0.65 6.97 2.49
N GLY A 50 0.27 7.78 1.97
CA GLY A 50 0.02 8.70 0.86
C GLY A 50 -0.43 7.94 -0.39
N HIS A 51 0.33 6.93 -0.81
CA HIS A 51 -0.04 6.07 -1.93
C HIS A 51 -1.41 5.43 -1.68
N PHE A 52 -1.63 4.88 -0.47
CA PHE A 52 -2.91 4.28 -0.10
C PHE A 52 -4.09 5.23 -0.30
N LEU A 53 -4.04 6.42 0.30
CA LEU A 53 -5.10 7.41 0.18
C LEU A 53 -5.31 7.85 -1.26
N THR A 54 -4.24 8.00 -2.03
CA THR A 54 -4.37 8.39 -3.44
C THR A 54 -4.94 7.30 -4.32
N THR A 55 -4.65 6.02 -4.09
CA THR A 55 -5.28 4.94 -4.84
C THR A 55 -6.79 4.88 -4.57
N ILE A 56 -7.22 5.14 -3.34
CA ILE A 56 -8.66 5.28 -3.02
C ILE A 56 -9.27 6.51 -3.71
N ALA A 57 -8.56 7.63 -3.71
CA ALA A 57 -9.01 8.84 -4.40
C ALA A 57 -9.13 8.62 -5.91
N LEU A 58 -8.16 7.92 -6.53
CA LEU A 58 -8.22 7.53 -7.95
C LEU A 58 -9.43 6.65 -8.22
N ALA A 59 -9.67 5.62 -7.40
CA ALA A 59 -10.82 4.74 -7.55
C ALA A 59 -12.14 5.53 -7.52
N TRP A 60 -12.23 6.57 -6.69
CA TRP A 60 -13.41 7.41 -6.63
C TRP A 60 -13.54 8.38 -7.82
N LEU A 61 -12.46 9.09 -8.16
CA LEU A 61 -12.46 10.16 -9.17
C LEU A 61 -12.50 9.63 -10.61
N ASP A 62 -12.00 8.42 -10.84
CA ASP A 62 -11.95 7.73 -12.13
C ASP A 62 -12.95 6.56 -12.19
N ARG A 63 -14.01 6.62 -11.37
CA ARG A 63 -15.03 5.57 -11.28
C ARG A 63 -15.70 5.32 -12.63
N GLY A 64 -15.83 4.06 -13.01
CA GLY A 64 -16.52 3.64 -14.23
C GLY A 64 -15.70 3.75 -15.53
N SER A 65 -14.44 4.18 -15.46
CA SER A 65 -13.60 4.39 -16.64
C SER A 65 -13.22 3.10 -17.38
N LEU A 66 -13.13 1.98 -16.66
CA LEU A 66 -12.81 0.66 -17.23
C LEU A 66 -14.06 -0.18 -17.47
N PHE A 67 -14.99 -0.18 -16.51
CA PHE A 67 -16.30 -0.83 -16.65
C PHE A 67 -17.33 -0.18 -15.72
N ALA A 68 -18.61 -0.27 -16.06
CA ALA A 68 -19.69 0.22 -15.21
C ALA A 68 -19.76 -0.60 -13.91
N ALA A 69 -19.60 0.09 -12.77
CA ALA A 69 -19.70 -0.54 -11.46
C ALA A 69 -21.10 -1.14 -11.25
N ASN A 70 -21.16 -2.38 -10.78
CA ASN A 70 -22.39 -3.12 -10.55
C ASN A 70 -22.29 -3.91 -9.24
N LEU A 71 -23.36 -4.63 -8.88
CA LEU A 71 -23.40 -5.35 -7.60
C LEU A 71 -22.35 -6.47 -7.52
N ILE A 72 -22.00 -7.11 -8.63
CA ILE A 72 -20.96 -8.15 -8.68
C ILE A 72 -19.59 -7.51 -8.40
N SER A 73 -19.25 -6.43 -9.10
CA SER A 73 -17.97 -5.74 -8.91
C SER A 73 -17.85 -5.12 -7.52
N LEU A 74 -18.95 -4.59 -6.98
CA LEU A 74 -19.01 -4.12 -5.59
C LEU A 74 -18.75 -5.26 -4.59
N THR A 75 -19.42 -6.40 -4.75
CA THR A 75 -19.30 -7.53 -3.82
C THR A 75 -17.89 -8.11 -3.86
N MET A 76 -17.36 -8.39 -5.06
CA MET A 76 -16.00 -8.92 -5.23
C MET A 76 -14.95 -7.93 -4.74
N GLY A 77 -15.09 -6.65 -5.11
CA GLY A 77 -14.16 -5.62 -4.72
C GLY A 77 -14.17 -5.36 -3.21
N ALA A 78 -15.33 -5.33 -2.57
CA ALA A 78 -15.46 -5.21 -1.13
C ALA A 78 -14.87 -6.43 -0.40
N ALA A 79 -15.11 -7.65 -0.90
CA ALA A 79 -14.51 -8.86 -0.33
C ALA A 79 -12.98 -8.83 -0.40
N LEU A 80 -12.40 -8.41 -1.53
CA LEU A 80 -10.96 -8.22 -1.66
C LEU A 80 -10.41 -7.12 -0.75
N PHE A 81 -11.15 -6.02 -0.62
CA PHE A 81 -10.76 -4.92 0.25
C PHE A 81 -10.73 -5.33 1.72
N LEU A 82 -11.82 -5.93 2.21
CA LEU A 82 -11.94 -6.38 3.59
C LEU A 82 -10.99 -7.55 3.89
N GLY A 83 -10.81 -8.47 2.95
CA GLY A 83 -9.82 -9.54 3.04
C GLY A 83 -8.40 -8.98 3.17
N GLY A 84 -8.05 -8.00 2.34
CA GLY A 84 -6.76 -7.30 2.41
C GLY A 84 -6.54 -6.58 3.74
N ALA A 85 -7.57 -5.88 4.23
CA ALA A 85 -7.54 -5.21 5.53
C ALA A 85 -7.33 -6.22 6.68
N CYS A 86 -7.97 -7.39 6.61
CA CYS A 86 -7.79 -8.47 7.57
C CYS A 86 -6.34 -9.01 7.55
N VAL A 87 -5.76 -9.26 6.36
CA VAL A 87 -4.35 -9.68 6.23
C VAL A 87 -3.40 -8.64 6.80
N LEU A 88 -3.63 -7.35 6.51
CA LEU A 88 -2.82 -6.25 7.05
C LEU A 88 -2.93 -6.17 8.57
N PHE A 89 -4.14 -6.31 9.13
CA PHE A 89 -4.37 -6.35 10.56
C PHE A 89 -3.62 -7.52 11.21
N LEU A 90 -3.75 -8.74 10.69
CA LEU A 90 -3.05 -9.91 11.21
C LEU A 90 -1.52 -9.77 11.14
N GLY A 91 -1.01 -9.11 10.09
CA GLY A 91 0.41 -8.79 9.95
C GLY A 91 0.88 -7.83 11.04
N ARG A 92 0.17 -6.72 11.25
CA ARG A 92 0.50 -5.74 12.30
C ARG A 92 0.32 -6.32 13.70
N TYR A 93 -0.69 -7.15 13.91
CA TYR A 93 -0.92 -7.85 15.17
C TYR A 93 0.26 -8.78 15.50
N ALA A 94 0.74 -9.56 14.53
CA ALA A 94 1.90 -10.43 14.73
C ALA A 94 3.21 -9.67 15.00
N TYR A 95 3.36 -8.44 14.48
CA TYR A 95 4.48 -7.55 14.84
C TYR A 95 4.46 -7.15 16.32
N GLY A 96 3.28 -6.94 16.89
CA GLY A 96 3.08 -6.57 18.30
C GLY A 96 3.72 -5.24 18.73
N SER A 97 4.32 -4.50 17.79
CA SER A 97 4.95 -3.20 18.03
C SER A 97 5.01 -2.40 16.74
N GLN A 98 4.59 -1.15 16.82
CA GLN A 98 4.67 -0.22 15.70
C GLN A 98 6.13 0.08 15.31
N GLN A 99 7.07 0.00 16.25
CA GLN A 99 8.49 0.20 15.93
C GLN A 99 9.01 -0.88 14.99
N ARG A 100 8.59 -2.14 15.15
CA ARG A 100 8.96 -3.22 14.23
C ARG A 100 8.31 -3.06 12.85
N VAL A 101 7.06 -2.60 12.80
CA VAL A 101 6.36 -2.33 11.53
C VAL A 101 7.12 -1.33 10.65
N TYR A 102 7.74 -0.32 11.28
CA TYR A 102 8.51 0.71 10.59
C TYR A 102 10.03 0.49 10.64
N GLY A 103 10.48 -0.75 10.85
CA GLY A 103 11.91 -1.13 10.80
C GLY A 103 12.79 -0.47 11.87
N MET A 104 12.21 0.16 12.90
CA MET A 104 12.93 0.82 13.99
C MET A 104 13.35 -0.14 15.12
N LEU A 105 12.82 -1.36 15.11
CA LEU A 105 13.13 -2.41 16.08
C LEU A 105 13.29 -3.75 15.35
N GLU A 106 14.51 -4.27 15.31
CA GLU A 106 14.88 -5.52 14.63
C GLU A 106 15.56 -6.48 15.61
N ASP A 107 14.78 -6.91 16.62
CA ASP A 107 15.26 -7.74 17.73
C ASP A 107 14.99 -9.23 17.53
N LYS A 108 14.03 -9.59 16.67
CA LYS A 108 13.67 -10.99 16.39
C LYS A 108 12.98 -11.15 15.06
N LEU A 109 13.16 -12.33 14.46
CA LEU A 109 12.46 -12.72 13.26
C LEU A 109 11.05 -13.27 13.58
N ILE A 110 10.03 -12.71 12.93
CA ILE A 110 8.64 -13.13 13.12
C ILE A 110 8.32 -14.29 12.18
N ARG A 111 7.93 -15.44 12.74
CA ARG A 111 7.63 -16.68 11.99
C ARG A 111 6.27 -17.31 12.32
N HIS A 112 5.41 -16.60 13.04
CA HIS A 112 4.11 -17.10 13.49
C HIS A 112 2.94 -16.34 12.85
N GLY A 113 1.72 -16.87 13.00
CA GLY A 113 0.52 -16.29 12.42
C GLY A 113 0.60 -16.21 10.90
N ILE A 114 0.17 -15.07 10.35
CA ILE A 114 0.15 -14.85 8.89
C ILE A 114 1.53 -14.92 8.23
N TYR A 115 2.61 -14.72 9.02
CA TYR A 115 4.00 -14.82 8.54
C TYR A 115 4.43 -16.24 8.14
N LYS A 116 3.62 -17.26 8.46
CA LYS A 116 3.82 -18.63 7.93
C LYS A 116 3.44 -18.75 6.45
N ARG A 117 2.68 -17.80 5.91
CA ARG A 117 2.16 -17.83 4.53
C ARG A 117 2.86 -16.83 3.61
N THR A 118 3.25 -15.68 4.14
CA THR A 118 3.96 -14.64 3.39
C THR A 118 4.93 -13.90 4.30
N ARG A 119 6.09 -13.49 3.77
CA ARG A 119 7.05 -12.65 4.49
C ARG A 119 6.58 -11.20 4.59
N ASN A 120 5.67 -10.78 3.71
CA ASN A 120 5.23 -9.39 3.55
C ASN A 120 3.69 -9.28 3.60
N PRO A 121 3.02 -9.66 4.71
CA PRO A 121 1.56 -9.63 4.79
C PRO A 121 0.99 -8.22 4.61
N GLN A 122 1.74 -7.18 4.96
CA GLN A 122 1.32 -5.80 4.78
C GLN A 122 1.18 -5.44 3.29
N TYR A 123 2.16 -5.81 2.46
CA TYR A 123 2.10 -5.55 1.01
C TYR A 123 1.01 -6.39 0.33
N VAL A 124 0.82 -7.64 0.77
CA VAL A 124 -0.32 -8.46 0.32
C VAL A 124 -1.65 -7.80 0.69
N GLY A 125 -1.77 -7.30 1.92
CA GLY A 125 -2.95 -6.59 2.40
C GLY A 125 -3.23 -5.32 1.59
N TYR A 126 -2.23 -4.46 1.42
CA TYR A 126 -2.35 -3.24 0.61
C TYR A 126 -2.70 -3.53 -0.85
N GLY A 127 -2.01 -4.46 -1.50
CA GLY A 127 -2.30 -4.83 -2.89
C GLY A 127 -3.73 -5.35 -3.06
N SER A 128 -4.22 -6.18 -2.13
CA SER A 128 -5.61 -6.66 -2.13
C SER A 128 -6.61 -5.53 -1.90
N MET A 129 -6.31 -4.58 -1.01
CA MET A 129 -7.14 -3.39 -0.78
C MET A 129 -7.20 -2.49 -2.03
N PHE A 130 -6.09 -2.28 -2.71
CA PHE A 130 -6.02 -1.50 -3.94
C PHE A 130 -6.80 -2.15 -5.08
N ALA A 131 -6.61 -3.45 -5.27
CA ALA A 131 -7.37 -4.22 -6.24
C ALA A 131 -8.87 -4.17 -5.93
N GLY A 132 -9.24 -4.34 -4.66
CA GLY A 132 -10.63 -4.24 -4.21
C GLY A 132 -11.26 -2.88 -4.51
N ALA A 133 -10.53 -1.79 -4.26
CA ALA A 133 -10.99 -0.43 -4.56
C ALA A 133 -11.15 -0.19 -6.07
N ALA A 134 -10.17 -0.63 -6.88
CA ALA A 134 -10.22 -0.54 -8.33
C ALA A 134 -11.39 -1.34 -8.94
N ILE A 135 -11.62 -2.56 -8.45
CA ILE A 135 -12.72 -3.43 -8.91
C ILE A 135 -14.08 -2.87 -8.48
N THR A 136 -14.20 -2.41 -7.24
CA THR A 136 -15.45 -1.80 -6.71
C THR A 136 -15.86 -0.58 -7.53
N SER A 137 -14.89 0.22 -7.96
CA SER A 137 -15.12 1.44 -8.73
C SER A 137 -15.19 1.22 -10.24
N GLY A 138 -14.65 0.12 -10.77
CA GLY A 138 -14.43 -0.03 -12.20
C GLY A 138 -13.47 1.02 -12.75
N SER A 139 -12.48 1.45 -11.96
CA SER A 139 -11.50 2.47 -12.36
C SER A 139 -10.25 1.82 -12.98
N GLY A 140 -9.96 2.20 -14.22
CA GLY A 140 -8.75 1.80 -14.94
C GLY A 140 -7.48 2.44 -14.38
N ILE A 141 -7.54 3.70 -13.94
CA ILE A 141 -6.37 4.38 -13.36
C ILE A 141 -6.02 3.79 -12.00
N ALA A 142 -7.02 3.51 -11.14
CA ALA A 142 -6.78 2.85 -9.86
C ALA A 142 -6.25 1.41 -10.05
N LEU A 143 -6.76 0.67 -11.04
CA LEU A 143 -6.24 -0.65 -11.38
C LEU A 143 -4.78 -0.58 -11.85
N THR A 144 -4.46 0.39 -12.71
CA THR A 144 -3.08 0.61 -13.18
C THR A 144 -2.14 0.93 -12.01
N SER A 145 -2.54 1.85 -11.13
CA SER A 145 -1.80 2.15 -9.89
C SER A 145 -1.58 0.90 -9.04
N THR A 146 -2.61 0.05 -8.92
CA THR A 146 -2.54 -1.22 -8.17
C THR A 146 -1.51 -2.17 -8.78
N LEU A 147 -1.55 -2.35 -10.10
CA LEU A 147 -0.62 -3.25 -10.81
C LEU A 147 0.83 -2.76 -10.70
N LEU A 148 1.05 -1.45 -10.81
CA LEU A 148 2.37 -0.85 -10.61
C LEU A 148 2.87 -1.06 -9.17
N PHE A 149 2.01 -0.89 -8.17
CA PHE A 149 2.35 -1.19 -6.78
C PHE A 149 2.73 -2.67 -6.60
N ILE A 150 1.96 -3.60 -7.18
CA ILE A 150 2.23 -5.04 -7.09
C ILE A 150 3.55 -5.41 -7.79
N ALA A 151 3.88 -4.76 -8.90
CA ALA A 151 5.08 -5.07 -9.68
C ALA A 151 6.40 -4.73 -8.96
N ILE A 152 6.36 -3.88 -7.92
CA ILE A 152 7.55 -3.37 -7.23
C ILE A 152 7.73 -3.89 -5.80
N ILE A 153 6.79 -4.71 -5.28
CA ILE A 153 6.81 -5.30 -3.92
C ILE A 153 7.22 -6.77 -3.92
#